data_AF-A0A969N4A2-F1
#
_entry.id   AF-A0A969N4A2-F1
#
_cell.length_a   1.000
_cell.length_b   1.000
_cell.length_c   1.000
_cell.angle_alpha   90.00
_cell.angle_beta   90.00
_cell.angle_gamma   90.00
#
_symmetry.space_group_name_H-M   'P 1'
#
loop_
_entity.id
_entity.type
_entity.pdbx_description
1 polymer ?
#
loop_
_entity_poly.entity_id
_entity_poly.type
_entity_poly.pdbx_seq_one_letter_code
_entity_poly.pdbx_strand_id
1 'polypeptide(L)'
;MVIAISPSTHPLAPIIDRLEQGGALLPDTPENVVEVVGILKSYGVVLGAYERNLNYIAEHQFLVLFPFFKYFDGEVTLRKLLKHWWHDRINYEFAEYCMKAMFWHGAHGLDIYLDSAEFRQRAGAAIQAKLRSNLVMGSLNRLLPEFLLEQVRMLCYYSALGQFWNVMSRMFLSLSDRYDCGEIQTIADVVDHVREGLVAAAANPITYAVTIAGQVYEIIPKSVGLTFLMDTAVPYVEAVFFRSFPFFGTVSYNAQAHQISPEQADFNYGALFADPLPIGGAGIPPTLLMQDMLHYIPPYLEAVYMKGARGQDDMRVKICLSFQKSMFCVTTAAMQGLAPYPFSTTDPEQQRANRAYLEQWMDRFLTSRLMQVN
;
A
#
# COMPACT_ATOMS: atom_id res chain seq x y z
N MET A 1 32.04 -30.69 -11.45
CA MET A 1 32.20 -29.34 -12.01
C MET A 1 30.92 -28.59 -11.73
N VAL A 2 30.95 -27.58 -10.86
CA VAL A 2 29.83 -26.64 -10.75
C VAL A 2 29.88 -25.81 -12.02
N ILE A 3 28.92 -26.01 -12.91
CA ILE A 3 28.80 -25.18 -14.12
C ILE A 3 28.33 -23.81 -13.62
N ALA A 4 29.24 -22.85 -13.51
CA ALA A 4 28.89 -21.47 -13.20
C ALA A 4 27.94 -20.98 -14.30
N ILE A 5 26.81 -20.41 -13.90
CA ILE A 5 25.81 -19.93 -14.85
C ILE A 5 26.37 -18.68 -15.52
N SER A 6 26.32 -18.61 -16.85
CA SER A 6 26.74 -17.44 -17.64
C SER A 6 26.05 -16.17 -17.13
N PRO A 7 26.72 -15.01 -17.03
CA PRO A 7 26.10 -13.77 -16.56
C PRO A 7 24.81 -13.41 -17.32
N SER A 8 23.86 -12.77 -16.64
CA SER A 8 22.65 -12.26 -17.31
C SER A 8 23.03 -11.18 -18.33
N THR A 9 22.36 -11.16 -19.48
CA THR A 9 22.51 -10.12 -20.50
C THR A 9 21.48 -9.00 -20.36
N HIS A 10 20.65 -9.04 -19.31
CA HIS A 10 19.62 -8.04 -19.06
C HIS A 10 20.23 -6.65 -18.75
N PRO A 11 19.62 -5.53 -19.16
CA PRO A 11 20.14 -4.18 -18.85
C PRO A 11 20.37 -3.90 -17.35
N LEU A 12 19.59 -4.57 -16.49
CA LEU A 12 19.70 -4.53 -15.03
C LEU A 12 20.47 -5.73 -14.45
N ALA A 13 21.35 -6.37 -15.21
CA ALA A 13 22.15 -7.52 -14.76
C ALA A 13 22.89 -7.30 -13.43
N PRO A 14 23.51 -6.13 -13.14
CA PRO A 14 24.15 -5.90 -11.84
C PRO A 14 23.21 -6.02 -10.64
N ILE A 15 21.91 -5.75 -10.82
CA ILE A 15 20.89 -5.89 -9.78
C ILE A 15 20.49 -7.36 -9.64
N ILE A 16 20.35 -8.09 -10.76
CA ILE A 16 20.08 -9.52 -10.76
C ILE A 16 21.19 -10.26 -10.01
N ASP A 17 22.45 -10.00 -10.36
CA ASP A 17 23.61 -10.63 -9.73
C ASP A 17 23.64 -10.36 -8.21
N ARG A 18 23.24 -9.14 -7.80
CA ARG A 18 23.14 -8.78 -6.38
C ARG A 18 22.03 -9.57 -5.67
N LEU A 19 20.86 -9.71 -6.29
CA LEU A 19 19.73 -10.47 -5.73
C LEU A 19 20.05 -11.96 -5.60
N GLU A 20 20.73 -12.53 -6.60
CA GLU A 20 21.20 -13.93 -6.57
C GLU A 20 22.24 -14.19 -5.47
N GLN A 21 23.00 -13.17 -5.08
CA GLN A 21 23.94 -13.23 -3.95
C GLN A 21 23.27 -12.99 -2.58
N GLY A 22 21.93 -12.91 -2.53
CA GLY A 22 21.18 -12.67 -1.30
C GLY A 22 21.05 -11.19 -0.91
N GLY A 23 21.42 -10.27 -1.80
CA GLY A 23 21.20 -8.84 -1.61
C GLY A 23 19.77 -8.40 -1.94
N ALA A 24 19.59 -7.09 -2.14
CA ALA A 24 18.30 -6.46 -2.38
C ALA A 24 18.31 -5.54 -3.61
N LEU A 25 17.12 -5.10 -4.04
CA LEU A 25 16.98 -4.09 -5.10
C LEU A 25 17.73 -2.79 -4.77
N LEU A 26 17.76 -2.41 -3.49
CA LEU A 26 18.52 -1.29 -2.96
C LEU A 26 19.92 -1.74 -2.52
N PRO A 27 21.00 -0.98 -2.77
CA PRO A 27 22.34 -1.37 -2.34
C PRO A 27 22.48 -1.21 -0.83
N ASP A 28 23.27 -2.10 -0.22
CA ASP A 28 23.50 -2.12 1.21
C ASP A 28 24.55 -1.08 1.59
N THR A 29 24.10 0.06 2.13
CA THR A 29 24.96 1.12 2.66
C THR A 29 24.41 1.59 4.02
N PRO A 30 25.27 2.01 4.96
CA PRO A 30 24.79 2.50 6.26
C PRO A 30 23.78 3.65 6.14
N GLU A 31 23.94 4.52 5.15
CA GLU A 31 23.00 5.62 4.89
C GLU A 31 21.65 5.10 4.39
N ASN A 32 21.64 4.15 3.43
CA ASN A 32 20.39 3.54 2.97
C ASN A 32 19.65 2.82 4.11
N VAL A 33 20.36 2.14 5.02
CA VAL A 33 19.75 1.50 6.19
C VAL A 33 19.06 2.54 7.08
N VAL A 34 19.75 3.64 7.40
CA VAL A 34 19.19 4.74 8.21
C VAL A 34 17.96 5.36 7.54
N GLU A 35 18.04 5.61 6.23
CA GLU A 35 16.93 6.17 5.45
C GLU A 35 15.71 5.25 5.43
N VAL A 36 15.90 3.97 5.12
CA VAL A 36 14.83 2.99 5.01
C VAL A 36 14.17 2.73 6.36
N VAL A 37 14.96 2.49 7.41
CA VAL A 37 14.38 2.26 8.74
C VAL A 37 13.69 3.53 9.25
N GLY A 38 14.32 4.69 9.10
CA GLY A 38 13.78 5.95 9.57
C GLY A 38 12.47 6.32 8.91
N ILE A 39 12.36 6.14 7.59
CA ILE A 39 11.13 6.47 6.88
C ILE A 39 10.03 5.45 7.17
N LEU A 40 10.37 4.16 7.32
CA LEU A 40 9.41 3.14 7.69
C LEU A 40 8.87 3.36 9.11
N LYS A 41 9.66 3.88 10.05
CA LYS A 41 9.17 4.32 11.37
C LYS A 41 8.07 5.37 11.24
N SER A 42 8.37 6.45 10.51
CA SER A 42 7.44 7.54 10.24
C SER A 42 6.17 7.05 9.54
N TYR A 43 6.35 6.24 8.49
CA TYR A 43 5.25 5.65 7.73
C TYR A 43 4.40 4.70 8.59
N GLY A 44 5.02 3.90 9.47
CA GLY A 44 4.33 3.01 10.39
C GLY A 44 3.36 3.74 11.32
N VAL A 45 3.75 4.93 11.82
CA VAL A 45 2.84 5.79 12.62
C VAL A 45 1.67 6.28 11.78
N VAL A 46 1.93 6.78 10.57
CA VAL A 46 0.89 7.29 9.66
C VAL A 46 -0.07 6.18 9.22
N LEU A 47 0.46 5.00 8.86
CA LEU A 47 -0.34 3.82 8.55
C LEU A 47 -1.24 3.39 9.71
N GLY A 48 -0.73 3.49 10.95
CA GLY A 48 -1.53 3.23 12.14
C GLY A 48 -2.70 4.20 12.28
N ALA A 49 -2.55 5.45 11.88
CA ALA A 49 -3.67 6.39 11.83
C ALA A 49 -4.63 6.04 10.68
N TYR A 50 -4.11 5.76 9.49
CA TYR A 50 -4.90 5.42 8.32
C TYR A 50 -5.75 4.17 8.51
N GLU A 51 -5.18 3.08 9.04
CA GLU A 51 -5.91 1.82 9.24
C GLU A 51 -7.11 1.99 10.18
N ARG A 52 -6.91 2.70 11.30
CA ARG A 52 -7.99 2.99 12.25
C ARG A 52 -9.11 3.77 11.58
N ASN A 53 -8.76 4.76 10.76
CA ASN A 53 -9.74 5.57 10.06
C ASN A 53 -10.49 4.79 8.97
N LEU A 54 -9.80 3.98 8.17
CA LEU A 54 -10.44 3.15 7.14
C LEU A 54 -11.42 2.15 7.76
N ASN A 55 -11.01 1.45 8.82
CA ASN A 55 -11.87 0.54 9.57
C ASN A 55 -13.07 1.29 10.19
N TYR A 56 -12.83 2.47 10.76
CA TYR A 56 -13.91 3.32 11.29
C TYR A 56 -14.92 3.73 10.20
N ILE A 57 -14.45 4.12 9.01
CA ILE A 57 -15.33 4.46 7.88
C ILE A 57 -16.17 3.24 7.48
N ALA A 58 -15.53 2.08 7.31
CA ALA A 58 -16.22 0.85 6.95
C ALA A 58 -17.31 0.48 7.97
N GLU A 59 -16.99 0.52 9.26
CA GLU A 59 -17.88 0.00 10.31
C GLU A 59 -18.94 1.02 10.75
N HIS A 60 -18.54 2.28 10.97
CA HIS A 60 -19.39 3.28 11.60
C HIS A 60 -20.01 4.28 10.61
N GLN A 61 -19.44 4.44 9.42
CA GLN A 61 -20.01 5.28 8.36
C GLN A 61 -20.78 4.47 7.30
N PHE A 62 -21.12 3.21 7.60
CA PHE A 62 -21.87 2.32 6.71
C PHE A 62 -23.16 2.98 6.19
N LEU A 63 -23.15 3.29 4.88
CA LEU A 63 -24.23 3.93 4.12
C LEU A 63 -24.78 5.22 4.77
N VAL A 64 -23.91 5.98 5.42
CA VAL A 64 -24.22 7.35 5.87
C VAL A 64 -24.11 8.28 4.66
N LEU A 65 -25.22 8.92 4.26
CA LEU A 65 -25.28 9.75 3.05
C LEU A 65 -24.34 10.96 3.08
N PHE A 66 -24.25 11.61 4.24
CA PHE A 66 -23.42 12.80 4.43
C PHE A 66 -22.47 12.57 5.60
N PRO A 67 -21.35 11.86 5.38
CA PRO A 67 -20.45 11.47 6.45
C PRO A 67 -19.47 12.61 6.78
N PHE A 68 -20.01 13.75 7.24
CA PHE A 68 -19.24 14.99 7.52
C PHE A 68 -18.07 14.76 8.49
N PHE A 69 -18.21 13.81 9.40
CA PHE A 69 -17.22 13.51 10.45
C PHE A 69 -16.48 12.18 10.20
N LYS A 70 -16.40 11.71 8.95
CA LYS A 70 -15.72 10.44 8.63
C LYS A 70 -14.25 10.36 9.06
N TYR A 71 -13.58 11.51 9.14
CA TYR A 71 -12.18 11.64 9.55
C TYR A 71 -11.97 11.91 11.05
N PHE A 72 -13.02 11.75 11.85
CA PHE A 72 -12.97 12.02 13.28
C PHE A 72 -12.88 10.76 14.15
N ASP A 73 -12.94 9.56 13.56
CA ASP A 73 -12.77 8.29 14.28
C ASP A 73 -13.73 8.15 15.49
N GLY A 74 -14.92 8.76 15.40
CA GLY A 74 -15.92 8.78 16.47
C GLY A 74 -15.72 9.90 17.51
N GLU A 75 -14.60 10.61 17.48
CA GLU A 75 -14.22 11.62 18.46
C GLU A 75 -14.45 13.05 17.94
N VAL A 76 -15.70 13.51 17.94
CA VAL A 76 -16.03 14.89 17.53
C VAL A 76 -15.86 15.83 18.72
N THR A 77 -14.71 16.50 18.79
CA THR A 77 -14.42 17.54 19.79
C THR A 77 -14.15 18.88 19.11
N LEU A 78 -14.43 20.00 19.80
CA LEU A 78 -14.13 21.34 19.28
C LEU A 78 -12.65 21.49 18.90
N ARG A 79 -11.74 20.92 19.70
CA ARG A 79 -10.31 20.94 19.42
C ARG A 79 -9.97 20.21 18.11
N LYS A 80 -10.50 18.99 17.90
CA LYS A 80 -10.27 18.23 16.66
C LYS A 80 -10.90 18.94 15.45
N LEU A 81 -12.05 19.58 15.64
CA LEU A 81 -12.73 20.35 14.59
C LEU A 81 -11.90 21.57 14.14
N LEU A 82 -11.38 22.35 15.09
CA LEU A 82 -10.53 23.51 14.79
C LEU A 82 -9.23 23.08 14.09
N LYS A 83 -8.58 22.01 14.56
CA LYS A 83 -7.42 21.41 13.89
C LYS A 83 -7.74 20.98 12.46
N HIS A 84 -8.89 20.33 12.27
CA HIS A 84 -9.35 19.86 10.96
C HIS A 84 -9.56 21.02 9.99
N TRP A 85 -10.24 22.10 10.40
CA TRP A 85 -10.44 23.28 9.56
C TRP A 85 -9.16 24.04 9.26
N TRP A 86 -8.19 24.02 10.17
CA TRP A 86 -6.87 24.62 9.96
C TRP A 86 -5.90 23.71 9.20
N HIS A 87 -6.35 22.53 8.75
CA HIS A 87 -5.52 21.54 8.08
C HIS A 87 -4.32 21.02 8.91
N ASP A 88 -4.41 21.12 10.25
CA ASP A 88 -3.49 20.49 11.21
C ASP A 88 -4.00 19.07 11.55
N ARG A 89 -3.96 18.19 10.55
CA ARG A 89 -4.49 16.82 10.62
C ARG A 89 -3.73 15.87 9.71
N ILE A 90 -3.94 14.58 9.95
CA ILE A 90 -3.58 13.52 9.02
C ILE A 90 -4.46 13.62 7.75
N ASN A 91 -3.83 13.49 6.60
CA ASN A 91 -4.42 13.54 5.27
C ASN A 91 -4.98 12.19 4.85
N TYR A 92 -6.01 11.71 5.58
CA TYR A 92 -6.76 10.48 5.30
C TYR A 92 -7.29 10.37 3.85
N GLU A 93 -7.36 11.46 3.10
CA GLU A 93 -7.68 11.47 1.68
C GLU A 93 -6.69 10.62 0.86
N PHE A 94 -5.42 10.52 1.29
CA PHE A 94 -4.44 9.63 0.67
C PHE A 94 -4.75 8.15 0.95
N ALA A 95 -5.25 7.84 2.15
CA ALA A 95 -5.71 6.49 2.48
C ALA A 95 -6.85 6.06 1.56
N GLU A 96 -7.84 6.92 1.37
CA GLU A 96 -8.94 6.69 0.43
C GLU A 96 -8.47 6.60 -1.03
N TYR A 97 -7.44 7.37 -1.41
CA TYR A 97 -6.83 7.29 -2.74
C TYR A 97 -6.25 5.90 -3.00
N CYS A 98 -5.47 5.34 -2.07
CA CYS A 98 -4.95 3.98 -2.17
C CYS A 98 -6.06 2.93 -2.20
N MET A 99 -7.09 3.08 -1.34
CA MET A 99 -8.25 2.19 -1.35
C MET A 99 -8.98 2.22 -2.70
N LYS A 100 -9.20 3.40 -3.27
CA LYS A 100 -9.82 3.56 -4.60
C LYS A 100 -8.95 2.96 -5.70
N ALA A 101 -7.63 3.10 -5.60
CA ALA A 101 -6.71 2.47 -6.56
C ALA A 101 -6.86 0.95 -6.52
N MET A 102 -6.89 0.34 -5.34
CA MET A 102 -7.18 -1.09 -5.20
C MET A 102 -8.55 -1.48 -5.76
N PHE A 103 -9.60 -0.72 -5.42
CA PHE A 103 -10.96 -0.97 -5.89
C PHE A 103 -11.07 -0.93 -7.42
N TRP A 104 -10.36 -0.02 -8.07
CA TRP A 104 -10.43 0.16 -9.52
C TRP A 104 -9.55 -0.82 -10.30
N HIS A 105 -8.35 -1.14 -9.78
CA HIS A 105 -7.43 -2.10 -10.39
C HIS A 105 -7.79 -3.56 -10.10
N GLY A 106 -8.58 -3.78 -9.04
CA GLY A 106 -9.07 -5.07 -8.60
C GLY A 106 -8.13 -5.81 -7.65
N ALA A 107 -8.74 -6.68 -6.84
CA ALA A 107 -8.10 -7.63 -5.95
C ALA A 107 -8.75 -9.00 -6.16
N HIS A 108 -8.11 -9.83 -6.98
CA HIS A 108 -8.68 -11.05 -7.58
C HIS A 108 -9.62 -11.86 -6.66
N GLY A 109 -9.15 -12.35 -5.51
CA GLY A 109 -9.98 -13.18 -4.63
C GLY A 109 -11.08 -12.40 -3.91
N LEU A 110 -10.83 -11.15 -3.51
CA LEU A 110 -11.85 -10.27 -2.95
C LEU A 110 -12.96 -9.97 -3.98
N ASP A 111 -12.60 -9.62 -5.22
CA ASP A 111 -13.57 -9.31 -6.28
C ASP A 111 -14.43 -10.51 -6.65
N ILE A 112 -13.85 -11.71 -6.73
CA ILE A 112 -14.61 -12.96 -6.96
C ILE A 112 -15.70 -13.11 -5.90
N TYR A 113 -15.39 -12.84 -4.63
CA TYR A 113 -16.39 -12.88 -3.57
C TYR A 113 -17.43 -11.76 -3.71
N LEU A 114 -16.99 -10.52 -3.99
CA LEU A 114 -17.89 -9.38 -4.12
C LEU A 114 -18.86 -9.52 -5.31
N ASP A 115 -18.51 -10.30 -6.33
CA ASP A 115 -19.39 -10.60 -7.48
C ASP A 115 -20.37 -11.76 -7.18
N SER A 116 -20.21 -12.46 -6.06
CA SER A 116 -20.99 -13.65 -5.73
C SER A 116 -22.43 -13.36 -5.30
N ALA A 117 -23.29 -14.38 -5.45
CA ALA A 117 -24.65 -14.33 -4.92
C ALA A 117 -24.68 -14.25 -3.37
N GLU A 118 -23.69 -14.85 -2.70
CA GLU A 118 -23.57 -14.79 -1.24
C GLU A 118 -23.35 -13.35 -0.76
N PHE A 119 -22.41 -12.63 -1.37
CA PHE A 119 -22.18 -11.23 -1.06
C PHE A 119 -23.45 -10.39 -1.28
N ARG A 120 -24.11 -10.55 -2.45
CA ARG A 120 -25.37 -9.86 -2.76
C ARG A 120 -26.43 -10.09 -1.68
N GLN A 121 -26.57 -11.32 -1.19
CA GLN A 121 -27.52 -11.66 -0.13
C GLN A 121 -27.15 -10.99 1.21
N ARG A 122 -25.89 -11.09 1.63
CA ARG A 122 -25.40 -10.56 2.92
C ARG A 122 -25.43 -9.03 2.95
N ALA A 123 -24.88 -8.39 1.92
CA ALA A 123 -24.93 -6.95 1.75
C ALA A 123 -26.38 -6.46 1.64
N GLY A 124 -27.23 -7.17 0.89
CA GLY A 124 -28.66 -6.88 0.79
C GLY A 124 -29.35 -6.87 2.15
N ALA A 125 -29.09 -7.86 3.01
CA ALA A 125 -29.65 -7.91 4.36
C ALA A 125 -29.23 -6.69 5.20
N ALA A 126 -27.94 -6.32 5.16
CA ALA A 126 -27.43 -5.14 5.87
C ALA A 126 -27.99 -3.82 5.31
N ILE A 127 -28.11 -3.68 4.00
CA ILE A 127 -28.73 -2.51 3.34
C ILE A 127 -30.18 -2.37 3.80
N GLN A 128 -30.98 -3.45 3.73
CA GLN A 128 -32.39 -3.40 4.15
C GLN A 128 -32.53 -3.05 5.64
N ALA A 129 -31.65 -3.60 6.48
CA ALA A 129 -31.62 -3.25 7.91
C ALA A 129 -31.30 -1.77 8.13
N LYS A 130 -30.30 -1.22 7.42
CA LYS A 130 -29.89 0.19 7.52
C LYS A 130 -30.99 1.14 7.04
N LEU A 131 -31.72 0.76 6.01
CA LEU A 131 -32.75 1.58 5.37
C LEU A 131 -34.15 1.43 5.97
N ARG A 132 -34.35 0.55 6.96
CA ARG A 132 -35.67 0.23 7.51
C ARG A 132 -36.47 1.46 7.93
N SER A 133 -35.81 2.49 8.44
CA SER A 133 -36.41 3.78 8.84
C SER A 133 -36.33 4.88 7.78
N ASN A 134 -35.62 4.68 6.68
CA ASN A 134 -35.40 5.68 5.62
C ASN A 134 -36.17 5.30 4.35
N LEU A 135 -37.42 5.76 4.25
CA LEU A 135 -38.32 5.44 3.13
C LEU A 135 -37.83 5.95 1.76
N VAL A 136 -37.17 7.12 1.74
CA VAL A 136 -36.62 7.71 0.51
C VAL A 136 -35.52 6.82 -0.06
N MET A 137 -34.53 6.50 0.77
CA MET A 137 -33.42 5.64 0.34
C MET A 137 -33.87 4.20 0.10
N GLY A 138 -34.84 3.70 0.87
CA GLY A 138 -35.44 2.40 0.64
C GLY A 138 -36.12 2.30 -0.74
N SER A 139 -36.77 3.38 -1.18
CA SER A 139 -37.37 3.46 -2.51
C SER A 139 -36.32 3.56 -3.62
N LEU A 140 -35.28 4.38 -3.41
CA LEU A 140 -34.14 4.48 -4.34
C LEU A 140 -33.47 3.11 -4.52
N ASN A 141 -33.23 2.37 -3.44
CA ASN A 141 -32.61 1.06 -3.48
C ASN A 141 -33.46 0.01 -4.23
N ARG A 142 -34.79 0.16 -4.26
CA ARG A 142 -35.65 -0.73 -5.07
C ARG A 142 -35.56 -0.41 -6.55
N LEU A 143 -35.42 0.86 -6.92
CA LEU A 143 -35.31 1.31 -8.30
C LEU A 143 -33.90 1.07 -8.86
N LEU A 144 -32.87 1.27 -8.04
CA LEU A 144 -31.45 1.16 -8.37
C LEU A 144 -30.74 0.22 -7.39
N PRO A 145 -31.01 -1.10 -7.46
CA PRO A 145 -30.53 -2.08 -6.48
C PRO A 145 -29.00 -2.19 -6.45
N GLU A 146 -28.32 -1.92 -7.56
CA GLU A 146 -26.86 -1.98 -7.63
C GLU A 146 -26.19 -0.74 -6.99
N PHE A 147 -26.88 0.40 -6.87
CA PHE A 147 -26.25 1.64 -6.40
C PHE A 147 -25.67 1.52 -4.99
N LEU A 148 -26.46 1.03 -4.03
CA LEU A 148 -25.98 0.84 -2.66
C LEU A 148 -25.12 -0.41 -2.52
N LEU A 149 -25.34 -1.42 -3.36
CA LEU A 149 -24.49 -2.60 -3.40
C LEU A 149 -23.04 -2.22 -3.73
N GLU A 150 -22.84 -1.36 -4.73
CA GLU A 150 -21.52 -0.81 -5.08
C GLU A 150 -20.89 0.02 -3.94
N GLN A 151 -21.69 0.76 -3.17
CA GLN A 151 -21.18 1.43 -1.98
C GLN A 151 -20.71 0.42 -0.92
N VAL A 152 -21.42 -0.69 -0.74
CA VAL A 152 -20.98 -1.76 0.18
C VAL A 152 -19.72 -2.44 -0.35
N ARG A 153 -19.56 -2.65 -1.66
CA ARG A 153 -18.31 -3.14 -2.25
C ARG A 153 -17.14 -2.22 -1.94
N MET A 154 -17.33 -0.92 -2.09
CA MET A 154 -16.30 0.06 -1.71
C MET A 154 -15.94 -0.06 -0.22
N LEU A 155 -16.92 -0.16 0.69
CA LEU A 155 -16.68 -0.32 2.13
C LEU A 155 -15.96 -1.63 2.48
N CYS A 156 -16.12 -2.69 1.68
CA CYS A 156 -15.33 -3.90 1.80
C CYS A 156 -13.84 -3.63 1.54
N TYR A 157 -13.52 -2.81 0.53
CA TYR A 157 -12.15 -2.37 0.25
C TYR A 157 -11.58 -1.44 1.33
N TYR A 158 -12.41 -0.57 1.94
CA TYR A 158 -11.98 0.19 3.13
C TYR A 158 -11.53 -0.76 4.26
N SER A 159 -12.38 -1.75 4.60
CA SER A 159 -12.07 -2.70 5.67
C SER A 159 -10.86 -3.59 5.35
N ALA A 160 -10.78 -4.09 4.11
CA ALA A 160 -9.66 -4.93 3.67
C ALA A 160 -8.33 -4.18 3.71
N LEU A 161 -8.28 -2.95 3.20
CA LEU A 161 -7.07 -2.12 3.25
C LEU A 161 -6.71 -1.71 4.69
N GLY A 162 -7.71 -1.41 5.53
CA GLY A 162 -7.49 -1.14 6.95
C GLY A 162 -6.84 -2.34 7.65
N GLN A 163 -7.36 -3.55 7.47
CA GLN A 163 -6.77 -4.78 8.01
C GLN A 163 -5.35 -5.03 7.49
N PHE A 164 -5.09 -4.77 6.20
CA PHE A 164 -3.75 -4.87 5.63
C PHE A 164 -2.77 -3.91 6.32
N TRP A 165 -3.13 -2.62 6.43
CA TRP A 165 -2.26 -1.62 7.05
C TRP A 165 -2.09 -1.77 8.55
N ASN A 166 -3.00 -2.44 9.26
CA ASN A 166 -2.80 -2.81 10.66
C ASN A 166 -1.56 -3.71 10.83
N VAL A 167 -1.38 -4.70 9.95
CA VAL A 167 -0.20 -5.57 9.93
C VAL A 167 1.05 -4.77 9.55
N MET A 168 0.99 -4.00 8.46
CA MET A 168 2.14 -3.26 7.94
C MET A 168 2.65 -2.20 8.93
N SER A 169 1.74 -1.47 9.59
CA SER A 169 2.07 -0.47 10.61
C SER A 169 2.89 -1.09 11.74
N ARG A 170 2.41 -2.21 12.31
CA ARG A 170 3.10 -2.91 13.40
C ARG A 170 4.46 -3.46 12.98
N MET A 171 4.53 -4.01 11.77
CA MET A 171 5.77 -4.52 11.20
C MET A 171 6.82 -3.41 11.09
N PHE A 172 6.47 -2.27 10.51
CA PHE A 172 7.42 -1.16 10.34
C PHE A 172 7.85 -0.51 11.65
N LEU A 173 6.96 -0.42 12.64
CA LEU A 173 7.32 0.07 13.97
C LEU A 173 8.27 -0.90 14.68
N SER A 174 7.98 -2.20 14.62
CA SER A 174 8.87 -3.25 15.17
C SER A 174 10.25 -3.25 14.50
N LEU A 175 10.32 -3.05 13.19
CA LEU A 175 11.59 -2.89 12.47
C LEU A 175 12.42 -1.73 13.06
N SER A 176 11.79 -0.59 13.32
CA SER A 176 12.49 0.55 13.94
C SER A 176 12.94 0.24 15.36
N ASP A 177 12.14 -0.45 16.17
CA ASP A 177 12.52 -0.80 17.54
C ASP A 177 13.73 -1.74 17.54
N ARG A 178 13.75 -2.72 16.63
CA ARG A 178 14.88 -3.65 16.45
C ARG A 178 16.15 -2.94 15.96
N TYR A 179 16.01 -1.95 15.09
CA TYR A 179 17.12 -1.09 14.68
C TYR A 179 17.66 -0.26 15.84
N ASP A 180 16.78 0.36 16.65
CA ASP A 180 17.17 1.14 17.82
C ASP A 180 17.90 0.25 18.87
N CYS A 181 17.61 -1.06 18.90
CA CYS A 181 18.30 -2.08 19.69
C CYS A 181 19.63 -2.59 19.06
N GLY A 182 19.97 -2.17 17.85
CA GLY A 182 21.19 -2.60 17.14
C GLY A 182 21.10 -3.96 16.43
N GLU A 183 19.89 -4.52 16.30
CA GLU A 183 19.66 -5.82 15.64
C GLU A 183 19.62 -5.72 14.10
N ILE A 184 19.19 -4.58 13.57
CA ILE A 184 19.11 -4.31 12.13
C ILE A 184 20.34 -3.50 11.74
N GLN A 185 21.22 -4.06 10.90
CA GLN A 185 22.48 -3.42 10.53
C GLN A 185 22.63 -3.25 9.01
N THR A 186 21.91 -4.04 8.23
CA THR A 186 22.00 -4.10 6.77
C THR A 186 20.63 -3.96 6.10
N ILE A 187 20.62 -3.67 4.81
CA ILE A 187 19.40 -3.74 4.00
C ILE A 187 18.84 -5.16 3.93
N ALA A 188 19.71 -6.18 3.97
CA ALA A 188 19.27 -7.58 4.02
C ALA A 188 18.43 -7.85 5.29
N ASP A 189 18.87 -7.36 6.46
CA ASP A 189 18.12 -7.49 7.72
C ASP A 189 16.72 -6.85 7.63
N VAL A 190 16.64 -5.68 6.96
CA VAL A 190 15.35 -5.01 6.71
C VAL A 190 14.44 -5.89 5.84
N VAL A 191 14.98 -6.40 4.74
CA VAL A 191 14.22 -7.25 3.80
C VAL A 191 13.75 -8.52 4.50
N ASP A 192 14.61 -9.16 5.29
CA ASP A 192 14.26 -10.36 6.04
C ASP A 192 13.18 -10.10 7.07
N HIS A 193 13.28 -9.01 7.83
CA HIS A 193 12.23 -8.61 8.78
C HIS A 193 10.87 -8.45 8.08
N VAL A 194 10.84 -7.76 6.94
CA VAL A 194 9.60 -7.55 6.18
C VAL A 194 9.06 -8.89 5.64
N ARG A 195 9.93 -9.72 5.07
CA ARG A 195 9.57 -11.04 4.55
C ARG A 195 8.97 -11.93 5.64
N GLU A 196 9.62 -12.01 6.80
CA GLU A 196 9.13 -12.78 7.95
C GLU A 196 7.79 -12.27 8.44
N GLY A 197 7.62 -10.96 8.53
CA GLY A 197 6.34 -10.34 8.92
C GLY A 197 5.21 -10.67 7.94
N LEU A 198 5.47 -10.61 6.63
CA LEU A 198 4.49 -10.97 5.60
C LEU A 198 4.11 -12.46 5.67
N VAL A 199 5.09 -13.35 5.85
CA VAL A 199 4.85 -14.80 6.00
C VAL A 199 4.05 -15.10 7.26
N ALA A 200 4.41 -14.49 8.39
CA ALA A 200 3.72 -14.69 9.66
C ALA A 200 2.24 -14.25 9.60
N ALA A 201 1.96 -13.18 8.86
CA ALA A 201 0.61 -12.68 8.68
C ALA A 201 -0.16 -13.34 7.51
N ALA A 202 0.49 -14.19 6.71
CA ALA A 202 -0.04 -14.58 5.39
C ALA A 202 -1.45 -15.16 5.42
N ALA A 203 -1.74 -16.00 6.42
CA ALA A 203 -3.02 -16.68 6.60
C ALA A 203 -4.01 -15.92 7.49
N ASN A 204 -3.69 -14.68 7.90
CA ASN A 204 -4.62 -13.88 8.68
C ASN A 204 -5.91 -13.65 7.87
N PRO A 205 -7.08 -13.95 8.44
CA PRO A 205 -8.33 -13.85 7.70
C PRO A 205 -8.70 -12.39 7.46
N ILE A 206 -9.24 -12.09 6.28
CA ILE A 206 -9.84 -10.80 5.96
C ILE A 206 -11.35 -10.93 6.12
N THR A 207 -11.91 -10.19 7.08
CA THR A 207 -13.34 -10.27 7.42
C THR A 207 -13.95 -8.89 7.58
N TYR A 208 -15.26 -8.77 7.42
CA TYR A 208 -15.94 -7.49 7.57
C TYR A 208 -17.37 -7.71 8.03
N ALA A 209 -17.75 -7.01 9.10
CA ALA A 209 -19.09 -7.00 9.62
C ALA A 209 -19.47 -5.57 10.04
N VAL A 210 -20.77 -5.29 10.05
CA VAL A 210 -21.32 -4.02 10.51
C VAL A 210 -22.39 -4.25 11.56
N THR A 211 -22.44 -3.37 12.55
CA THR A 211 -23.49 -3.40 13.58
C THR A 211 -24.58 -2.38 13.24
N ILE A 212 -25.80 -2.85 13.01
CA ILE A 212 -26.95 -2.02 12.66
C ILE A 212 -28.06 -2.27 13.69
N ALA A 213 -28.45 -1.23 14.43
CA ALA A 213 -29.48 -1.30 15.47
C ALA A 213 -29.24 -2.43 16.51
N GLY A 214 -27.98 -2.65 16.90
CA GLY A 214 -27.58 -3.68 17.86
C GLY A 214 -27.43 -5.10 17.30
N GLN A 215 -27.75 -5.31 16.01
CA GLN A 215 -27.56 -6.59 15.32
C GLN A 215 -26.29 -6.55 14.45
N VAL A 216 -25.49 -7.61 14.51
CA VAL A 216 -24.30 -7.77 13.66
C VAL A 216 -24.69 -8.40 12.32
N TYR A 217 -24.20 -7.81 11.23
CA TYR A 217 -24.33 -8.31 9.86
C TYR A 217 -22.95 -8.59 9.29
N GLU A 218 -22.62 -9.87 9.09
CA GLU A 218 -21.38 -10.30 8.44
C GLU A 218 -21.47 -10.11 6.92
N ILE A 219 -20.67 -9.18 6.39
CA ILE A 219 -20.59 -8.85 4.96
C ILE A 219 -19.54 -9.72 4.27
N ILE A 220 -18.37 -9.89 4.91
CA ILE A 220 -17.33 -10.84 4.53
C ILE A 220 -17.11 -11.77 5.73
N PRO A 221 -17.77 -12.94 5.78
CA PRO A 221 -17.58 -13.89 6.88
C PRO A 221 -16.26 -14.65 6.73
N LYS A 222 -15.75 -15.19 7.84
CA LYS A 222 -14.52 -16.00 7.84
C LYS A 222 -14.61 -17.24 6.93
N SER A 223 -15.82 -17.76 6.68
CA SER A 223 -16.05 -18.94 5.83
C SER A 223 -15.71 -18.72 4.36
N VAL A 224 -15.58 -17.47 3.89
CA VAL A 224 -15.12 -17.16 2.52
C VAL A 224 -13.67 -17.58 2.33
N GLY A 225 -12.87 -17.55 3.40
CA GLY A 225 -11.46 -17.94 3.35
C GLY A 225 -10.53 -16.90 2.74
N LEU A 226 -10.93 -15.62 2.66
CA LEU A 226 -10.01 -14.55 2.25
C LEU A 226 -8.88 -14.39 3.27
N THR A 227 -7.67 -14.16 2.77
CA THR A 227 -6.42 -14.11 3.51
C THR A 227 -5.65 -12.83 3.23
N PHE A 228 -4.85 -12.42 4.22
CA PHE A 228 -4.03 -11.22 4.14
C PHE A 228 -3.12 -11.20 2.91
N LEU A 229 -2.35 -12.26 2.66
CA LEU A 229 -1.33 -12.22 1.62
C LEU A 229 -1.94 -12.17 0.21
N MET A 230 -2.79 -13.14 -0.11
CA MET A 230 -3.30 -13.31 -1.48
C MET A 230 -4.40 -12.33 -1.84
N ASP A 231 -5.23 -11.93 -0.88
CA ASP A 231 -6.44 -11.15 -1.16
C ASP A 231 -6.27 -9.66 -0.85
N THR A 232 -5.20 -9.27 -0.15
CA THR A 232 -4.93 -7.84 0.12
C THR A 232 -3.50 -7.40 -0.17
N ALA A 233 -2.48 -8.12 0.29
CA ALA A 233 -1.09 -7.67 0.16
C ALA A 233 -0.59 -7.69 -1.29
N VAL A 234 -0.76 -8.82 -1.99
CA VAL A 234 -0.37 -8.92 -3.41
C VAL A 234 -1.14 -7.92 -4.29
N PRO A 235 -2.48 -7.82 -4.19
CA PRO A 235 -3.24 -6.79 -4.90
C PRO A 235 -2.81 -5.35 -4.55
N TYR A 236 -2.47 -5.07 -3.29
CA TYR A 236 -2.01 -3.75 -2.88
C TYR A 236 -0.70 -3.36 -3.55
N VAL A 237 0.28 -4.28 -3.62
CA VAL A 237 1.53 -4.04 -4.33
C VAL A 237 1.26 -3.69 -5.79
N GLU A 238 0.43 -4.48 -6.47
CA GLU A 238 0.10 -4.22 -7.87
C GLU A 238 -0.62 -2.87 -8.06
N ALA A 239 -1.65 -2.60 -7.26
CA ALA A 239 -2.49 -1.42 -7.42
C ALA A 239 -1.81 -0.13 -6.96
N VAL A 240 -0.94 -0.16 -5.95
CA VAL A 240 -0.37 1.06 -5.31
C VAL A 240 1.11 1.24 -5.61
N PHE A 241 1.90 0.16 -5.69
CA PHE A 241 3.34 0.28 -5.93
C PHE A 241 3.67 0.36 -7.42
N PHE A 242 2.95 -0.40 -8.25
CA PHE A 242 3.13 -0.41 -9.71
C PHE A 242 2.19 0.57 -10.40
N ARG A 243 0.88 0.32 -10.32
CA ARG A 243 -0.08 0.97 -11.20
C ARG A 243 -0.48 2.36 -10.77
N SER A 244 -1.17 2.46 -9.63
CA SER A 244 -1.81 3.67 -9.10
C SER A 244 -2.67 4.39 -10.14
N PHE A 245 -3.09 5.64 -9.87
CA PHE A 245 -3.72 6.49 -10.86
C PHE A 245 -2.71 7.44 -11.49
N PRO A 246 -2.84 7.75 -12.79
CA PRO A 246 -2.06 8.80 -13.43
C PRO A 246 -2.22 10.14 -12.69
N PHE A 247 -1.11 10.85 -12.42
CA PHE A 247 -1.21 12.09 -11.65
C PHE A 247 -1.66 13.24 -12.55
N PHE A 248 -2.74 13.91 -12.16
CA PHE A 248 -3.27 15.08 -12.88
C PHE A 248 -2.22 16.18 -13.09
N GLY A 249 -1.25 16.30 -12.18
CA GLY A 249 -0.16 17.27 -12.27
C GLY A 249 0.99 16.88 -13.21
N THR A 250 1.06 15.64 -13.70
CA THR A 250 2.19 15.15 -14.52
C THR A 250 1.78 14.65 -15.90
N VAL A 251 0.53 14.26 -16.11
CA VAL A 251 0.04 13.73 -17.39
C VAL A 251 -1.30 14.32 -17.79
N SER A 252 -1.55 14.35 -19.09
CA SER A 252 -2.81 14.78 -19.67
C SER A 252 -3.77 13.60 -19.85
N TYR A 253 -4.99 13.77 -19.32
CA TYR A 253 -6.12 12.86 -19.54
C TYR A 253 -6.82 13.08 -20.89
N ASN A 254 -6.28 13.96 -21.76
CA ASN A 254 -6.78 14.11 -23.11
C ASN A 254 -6.57 12.81 -23.89
N ALA A 255 -7.68 12.14 -24.26
CA ALA A 255 -7.66 10.88 -25.00
C ALA A 255 -6.89 10.96 -26.33
N GLN A 256 -6.83 12.14 -26.96
CA GLN A 256 -6.09 12.35 -28.22
C GLN A 256 -4.56 12.45 -28.01
N ALA A 257 -4.11 12.77 -26.79
CA ALA A 257 -2.69 12.93 -26.50
C ALA A 257 -1.99 11.60 -26.23
N HIS A 258 -2.74 10.52 -25.99
CA HIS A 258 -2.24 9.17 -25.75
C HIS A 258 -1.12 9.09 -24.68
N GLN A 259 -1.17 9.95 -23.65
CA GLN A 259 -0.19 9.97 -22.56
C GLN A 259 -0.46 8.94 -21.46
N ILE A 260 -1.65 8.37 -21.44
CA ILE A 260 -2.08 7.35 -20.49
C ILE A 260 -2.41 6.11 -21.32
N SER A 261 -1.88 4.95 -20.92
CA SER A 261 -2.20 3.68 -21.59
C SER A 261 -3.71 3.42 -21.53
N PRO A 262 -4.34 2.87 -22.58
CA PRO A 262 -5.70 2.35 -22.48
C PRO A 262 -5.79 1.11 -21.59
N GLU A 263 -4.69 0.36 -21.46
CA GLU A 263 -4.62 -0.88 -20.69
C GLU A 263 -4.17 -0.59 -19.26
N GLN A 264 -4.98 -0.97 -18.27
CA GLN A 264 -4.67 -0.75 -16.85
C GLN A 264 -3.39 -1.47 -16.40
N ALA A 265 -3.09 -2.62 -17.01
CA ALA A 265 -1.92 -3.41 -16.70
C ALA A 265 -0.60 -2.68 -16.99
N ASP A 266 -0.62 -1.70 -17.90
CA ASP A 266 0.55 -0.92 -18.29
C ASP A 266 0.74 0.36 -17.47
N PHE A 267 -0.12 0.58 -16.45
CA PHE A 267 -0.01 1.77 -15.61
C PHE A 267 1.26 1.70 -14.77
N ASN A 268 2.03 2.79 -14.80
CA ASN A 268 3.33 2.92 -14.13
C ASN A 268 3.39 4.25 -13.36
N TYR A 269 2.40 4.48 -12.48
CA TYR A 269 2.26 5.71 -11.69
C TYR A 269 2.34 5.47 -10.18
N GLY A 270 2.59 4.21 -9.77
CA GLY A 270 2.72 3.82 -8.38
C GLY A 270 4.01 4.31 -7.72
N ALA A 271 4.15 3.97 -6.44
CA ALA A 271 5.25 4.43 -5.61
C ALA A 271 6.64 4.17 -6.22
N LEU A 272 6.82 3.07 -6.95
CA LEU A 272 8.11 2.68 -7.56
C LEU A 272 8.44 3.47 -8.84
N PHE A 273 7.47 4.17 -9.43
CA PHE A 273 7.63 4.89 -10.70
C PHE A 273 7.48 6.41 -10.55
N ALA A 274 6.77 6.85 -9.52
CA ALA A 274 6.48 8.26 -9.25
C ALA A 274 7.74 9.14 -9.29
N ASP A 275 7.64 10.33 -9.87
CA ASP A 275 8.70 11.32 -9.77
C ASP A 275 8.69 11.98 -8.39
N PRO A 276 9.80 11.99 -7.63
CA PRO A 276 9.87 12.66 -6.34
C PRO A 276 10.00 14.18 -6.44
N LEU A 277 10.49 14.73 -7.57
CA LEU A 277 10.72 16.17 -7.71
C LEU A 277 9.46 17.06 -7.62
N PRO A 278 8.31 16.69 -8.23
CA PRO A 278 7.11 17.52 -8.17
C PRO A 278 6.36 17.43 -6.84
N ILE A 279 6.86 16.69 -5.84
CA ILE A 279 6.23 16.57 -4.53
C ILE A 279 6.09 17.95 -3.87
N GLY A 280 4.88 18.27 -3.38
CA GLY A 280 4.52 19.62 -2.92
C GLY A 280 3.84 20.47 -3.99
N GLY A 281 3.83 20.02 -5.25
CA GLY A 281 3.10 20.64 -6.35
C GLY A 281 1.61 20.28 -6.38
N ALA A 282 0.83 21.09 -7.10
CA ALA A 282 -0.60 20.84 -7.31
C ALA A 282 -0.82 19.61 -8.20
N GLY A 283 -1.83 18.79 -7.87
CA GLY A 283 -2.19 17.59 -8.66
C GLY A 283 -1.25 16.39 -8.46
N ILE A 284 -0.47 16.36 -7.38
CA ILE A 284 0.49 15.29 -7.04
C ILE A 284 0.03 14.57 -5.75
N PRO A 285 -0.74 13.46 -5.85
CA PRO A 285 -1.33 12.79 -4.68
C PRO A 285 -0.35 12.36 -3.58
N PRO A 286 0.84 11.81 -3.87
CA PRO A 286 1.79 11.39 -2.82
C PRO A 286 2.23 12.51 -1.87
N THR A 287 2.07 13.78 -2.25
CA THR A 287 2.34 14.94 -1.40
C THR A 287 1.64 14.85 -0.04
N LEU A 288 0.41 14.32 -0.01
CA LEU A 288 -0.37 14.15 1.22
C LEU A 288 0.34 13.22 2.20
N LEU A 289 0.82 12.07 1.71
CA LEU A 289 1.58 11.13 2.54
C LEU A 289 2.92 11.72 2.98
N MET A 290 3.66 12.38 2.08
CA MET A 290 4.95 12.97 2.43
C MET A 290 4.80 14.07 3.49
N GLN A 291 3.71 14.84 3.43
CA GLN A 291 3.37 15.83 4.45
C GLN A 291 3.01 15.17 5.78
N ASP A 292 2.25 14.08 5.77
CA ASP A 292 1.91 13.38 7.02
C ASP A 292 3.14 12.79 7.69
N MET A 293 4.01 12.14 6.91
CA MET A 293 5.28 11.55 7.39
C MET A 293 6.28 12.60 7.91
N LEU A 294 6.21 13.84 7.43
CA LEU A 294 7.07 14.92 7.89
C LEU A 294 6.99 15.14 9.41
N HIS A 295 5.83 14.92 10.02
CA HIS A 295 5.62 15.14 11.46
C HIS A 295 6.25 14.05 12.35
N TYR A 296 6.68 12.93 11.76
CA TYR A 296 7.13 11.74 12.48
C TYR A 296 8.53 11.27 12.05
N ILE A 297 9.33 12.18 11.48
CA ILE A 297 10.72 11.87 11.10
C ILE A 297 11.59 11.69 12.35
N PRO A 298 12.29 10.55 12.52
CA PRO A 298 13.18 10.36 13.65
C PRO A 298 14.43 11.23 13.54
N PRO A 299 15.06 11.63 14.67
CA PRO A 299 16.19 12.54 14.67
C PRO A 299 17.39 12.08 13.82
N TYR A 300 17.65 10.76 13.76
CA TYR A 300 18.74 10.21 12.95
C TYR A 300 18.49 10.36 11.44
N LEU A 301 17.23 10.33 10.99
CA LEU A 301 16.87 10.54 9.59
C LEU A 301 16.87 12.03 9.25
N GLU A 302 16.37 12.88 10.15
CA GLU A 302 16.47 14.32 10.00
C GLU A 302 17.94 14.75 9.83
N ALA A 303 18.86 14.19 10.63
CA ALA A 303 20.28 14.46 10.52
C ALA A 303 20.87 14.08 9.15
N VAL A 304 20.37 13.02 8.49
CA VAL A 304 20.75 12.69 7.11
C VAL A 304 20.23 13.75 6.14
N TYR A 305 18.95 14.11 6.24
CA TYR A 305 18.33 15.12 5.36
C TYR A 305 18.97 16.50 5.45
N MET A 306 19.49 16.87 6.61
CA MET A 306 20.15 18.15 6.84
C MET A 306 21.53 18.27 6.18
N LYS A 307 22.14 17.16 5.74
CA LYS A 307 23.43 17.20 5.01
C LYS A 307 23.29 17.72 3.58
N GLY A 308 22.07 17.70 3.02
CA GLY A 308 21.81 18.13 1.64
C GLY A 308 21.84 19.65 1.45
N ALA A 309 22.02 20.09 0.21
CA ALA A 309 22.20 21.51 -0.14
C ALA A 309 21.03 22.43 0.23
N ARG A 310 19.82 21.90 0.40
CA ARG A 310 18.59 22.66 0.67
C ARG A 310 18.08 22.56 2.12
N GLY A 311 18.83 21.94 3.02
CA GLY A 311 18.45 21.86 4.44
C GLY A 311 17.01 21.34 4.64
N GLN A 312 16.13 22.14 5.23
CA GLN A 312 14.73 21.76 5.49
C GLN A 312 13.75 22.14 4.36
N ASP A 313 14.20 22.89 3.34
CA ASP A 313 13.28 23.47 2.35
C ASP A 313 12.62 22.43 1.44
N ASP A 314 13.31 21.31 1.19
CA ASP A 314 12.90 20.23 0.30
C ASP A 314 12.58 18.91 1.04
N MET A 315 12.22 18.98 2.32
CA MET A 315 11.99 17.81 3.17
C MET A 315 11.01 16.80 2.55
N ARG A 316 9.90 17.24 1.95
CA ARG A 316 8.93 16.33 1.33
C ARG A 316 9.51 15.54 0.16
N VAL A 317 10.43 16.13 -0.60
CA VAL A 317 11.14 15.44 -1.70
C VAL A 317 12.09 14.39 -1.13
N LYS A 318 12.85 14.74 -0.09
CA LYS A 318 13.76 13.81 0.61
C LYS A 318 13.02 12.63 1.25
N ILE A 319 11.90 12.92 1.91
CA ILE A 319 10.97 11.93 2.46
C ILE A 319 10.48 10.99 1.35
N CYS A 320 10.10 11.53 0.18
CA CYS A 320 9.67 10.73 -0.96
C CYS A 320 10.78 9.81 -1.48
N LEU A 321 12.02 10.29 -1.56
CA LEU A 321 13.17 9.49 -1.98
C LEU A 321 13.44 8.33 -1.02
N SER A 322 13.53 8.58 0.29
CA SER A 322 13.72 7.50 1.26
C SER A 322 12.52 6.55 1.28
N PHE A 323 11.30 7.07 1.13
CA PHE A 323 10.10 6.25 1.00
C PHE A 323 10.21 5.31 -0.21
N GLN A 324 10.62 5.81 -1.38
CA GLN A 324 10.85 4.97 -2.57
C GLN A 324 11.91 3.89 -2.31
N LYS A 325 13.05 4.24 -1.70
CA LYS A 325 14.07 3.27 -1.28
C LYS A 325 13.46 2.15 -0.43
N SER A 326 12.64 2.51 0.55
CA SER A 326 11.97 1.53 1.42
C SER A 326 10.98 0.64 0.66
N MET A 327 10.25 1.19 -0.32
CA MET A 327 9.31 0.41 -1.13
C MET A 327 10.05 -0.60 -2.03
N PHE A 328 11.26 -0.31 -2.49
CA PHE A 328 12.11 -1.30 -3.17
C PHE A 328 12.58 -2.41 -2.21
N CYS A 329 12.85 -2.11 -0.94
CA CYS A 329 13.13 -3.16 0.07
C CYS A 329 11.90 -4.04 0.31
N VAL A 330 10.72 -3.46 0.51
CA VAL A 330 9.46 -4.21 0.65
C VAL A 330 9.17 -5.06 -0.59
N THR A 331 9.44 -4.53 -1.78
CA THR A 331 9.29 -5.27 -3.04
C THR A 331 10.30 -6.42 -3.16
N THR A 332 11.53 -6.24 -2.68
CA THR A 332 12.53 -7.33 -2.59
C THR A 332 12.00 -8.46 -1.71
N ALA A 333 11.44 -8.15 -0.54
CA ALA A 333 10.87 -9.15 0.36
C ALA A 333 9.72 -9.95 -0.32
N ALA A 334 8.85 -9.26 -1.06
CA ALA A 334 7.79 -9.90 -1.83
C ALA A 334 8.36 -10.80 -2.96
N MET A 335 9.37 -10.33 -3.70
CA MET A 335 10.05 -11.12 -4.73
C MET A 335 10.69 -12.39 -4.15
N GLN A 336 11.33 -12.29 -2.99
CA GLN A 336 11.90 -13.45 -2.31
C GLN A 336 10.82 -14.44 -1.85
N GLY A 337 9.68 -13.94 -1.35
CA GLY A 337 8.56 -14.79 -0.93
C GLY A 337 7.82 -15.49 -2.08
N LEU A 338 7.89 -14.93 -3.29
CA LEU A 338 7.24 -15.45 -4.50
C LEU A 338 8.21 -16.16 -5.46
N ALA A 339 9.48 -16.27 -5.10
CA ALA A 339 10.48 -16.94 -5.91
C ALA A 339 10.15 -18.44 -6.06
N PRO A 340 10.41 -19.05 -7.24
CA PRO A 340 10.14 -20.47 -7.43
C PRO A 340 11.03 -21.36 -6.54
N TYR A 341 12.24 -20.90 -6.20
CA TYR A 341 13.15 -21.57 -5.29
C TYR A 341 13.87 -20.54 -4.39
N PRO A 342 14.38 -20.94 -3.21
CA PRO A 342 15.21 -20.05 -2.39
C PRO A 342 16.39 -19.48 -3.18
N PHE A 343 16.66 -18.18 -3.07
CA PHE A 343 17.79 -17.55 -3.76
C PHE A 343 19.15 -18.12 -3.32
N SER A 344 19.23 -18.69 -2.11
CA SER A 344 20.41 -19.39 -1.60
C SER A 344 20.61 -20.81 -2.18
N THR A 345 19.81 -21.24 -3.14
CA THR A 345 19.93 -22.58 -3.74
C THR A 345 21.26 -22.77 -4.46
N THR A 346 21.85 -23.96 -4.33
CA THR A 346 23.08 -24.36 -5.01
C THR A 346 22.82 -25.24 -6.24
N ASP A 347 21.56 -25.58 -6.51
CA ASP A 347 21.16 -26.39 -7.67
C ASP A 347 21.17 -25.52 -8.94
N PRO A 348 21.99 -25.83 -9.96
CA PRO A 348 22.08 -25.04 -11.17
C PRO A 348 20.75 -24.88 -11.94
N GLU A 349 19.86 -25.87 -11.91
CA GLU A 349 18.55 -25.76 -12.57
C GLU A 349 17.64 -24.77 -11.82
N GLN A 350 17.66 -24.83 -10.49
CA GLN A 350 16.88 -23.91 -9.65
C GLN A 350 17.40 -22.47 -9.75
N GLN A 351 18.72 -22.30 -9.79
CA GLN A 351 19.34 -20.99 -10.01
C GLN A 351 18.96 -20.42 -11.39
N ARG A 352 18.91 -21.22 -12.45
CA ARG A 352 18.41 -20.75 -13.77
C ARG A 352 16.94 -20.38 -13.73
N ALA A 353 16.10 -21.14 -13.03
CA ALA A 353 14.69 -20.80 -12.87
C ALA A 353 14.49 -19.49 -12.08
N ASN A 354 15.25 -19.30 -11.01
CA ASN A 354 15.26 -18.04 -10.24
C ASN A 354 15.75 -16.87 -11.10
N ARG A 355 16.77 -17.06 -11.94
CA ARG A 355 17.23 -16.02 -12.86
C ARG A 355 16.15 -15.59 -13.85
N ALA A 356 15.49 -16.54 -14.50
CA ALA A 356 14.40 -16.24 -15.42
C ALA A 356 13.25 -15.48 -14.72
N TYR A 357 12.95 -15.86 -13.48
CA TYR A 357 12.00 -15.14 -12.62
C TYR A 357 12.46 -13.70 -12.32
N LEU A 358 13.74 -13.50 -11.96
CA LEU A 358 14.30 -12.18 -11.69
C LEU A 358 14.35 -11.30 -12.95
N GLU A 359 14.69 -11.85 -14.11
CA GLU A 359 14.67 -11.13 -15.39
C GLU A 359 13.27 -10.61 -15.71
N GLN A 360 12.22 -11.43 -15.51
CA GLN A 360 10.82 -10.98 -15.67
C GLN A 360 10.45 -9.83 -14.71
N TRP A 361 10.95 -9.85 -13.48
CA TRP A 361 10.78 -8.71 -12.57
C TRP A 361 11.54 -7.48 -13.03
N MET A 362 12.77 -7.65 -13.52
CA MET A 362 13.59 -6.55 -13.98
C MET A 362 13.01 -5.87 -15.23
N ASP A 363 12.34 -6.61 -16.11
CA ASP A 363 11.59 -6.04 -17.24
C ASP A 363 10.54 -5.02 -16.75
N ARG A 364 9.86 -5.32 -15.62
CA ARG A 364 8.89 -4.40 -15.01
C ARG A 364 9.54 -3.16 -14.41
N PHE A 365 10.82 -3.22 -14.03
CA PHE A 365 11.53 -2.11 -13.41
C PHE A 365 12.28 -1.21 -14.39
N LEU A 366 12.34 -1.55 -15.69
CA LEU A 366 13.06 -0.78 -16.70
C LEU A 366 12.69 0.71 -16.73
N THR A 367 11.42 1.03 -16.49
CA THR A 367 10.89 2.40 -16.47
C THR A 367 10.66 2.95 -15.06
N SER A 368 11.03 2.18 -14.03
CA SER A 368 10.87 2.57 -12.62
C SER A 368 11.96 3.53 -12.15
N ARG A 369 11.86 3.96 -10.89
CA ARG A 369 12.87 4.78 -10.21
C ARG A 369 14.06 4.00 -9.65
N LEU A 370 14.13 2.69 -9.91
CA LEU A 370 15.14 1.80 -9.32
C LEU A 370 16.57 2.27 -9.59
N MET A 371 16.87 2.69 -10.82
CA MET A 371 18.21 3.16 -11.20
C MET A 371 18.58 4.50 -10.57
N GLN A 372 17.60 5.35 -10.28
CA GLN A 372 17.82 6.67 -9.70
C GLN A 372 18.03 6.62 -8.18
N VAL A 373 17.54 5.57 -7.52
CA VAL A 373 17.71 5.37 -6.07
C VAL A 373 18.90 4.48 -5.70
N ASN A 374 19.54 3.84 -6.69
CA ASN A 374 20.70 2.96 -6.53
C ASN A 374 22.04 3.70 -6.57
#